data_AF-A0A6I1VZC2-F1
#
_entry.id   AF-A0A6I1VZC2-F1
#
_cell.length_a   1.000
_cell.length_b   1.000
_cell.length_c   1.000
_cell.angle_alpha   90.00
_cell.angle_beta   90.00
_cell.angle_gamma   90.00
#
_symmetry.space_group_name_H-M   'P 1'
#
loop_
_entity.id
_entity.type
_entity.pdbx_description
1 polymer ?
#
loop_
_entity_poly.entity_id
_entity_poly.type
_entity_poly.pdbx_seq_one_letter_code
_entity_poly.pdbx_strand_id
1 'polypeptide(L)'
;QLLYTRVPAHAAIGETVGCADKLKKPWAKGLLNAVLRNAQRDSEALLAELEHDPVVRTAHPRWLQKSLKAFWPEQWEAICAANNAHPPMILRVNRRHKTRDQYLQLLAESDVQAQPCVYSRDGIVLAEACDVRNLPGFAEGWISVQ
;
A
#
# COMPACT_ATOMS: atom_id res chain seq x y z
N GLN A 1 -2.07 4.28 -12.54
CA GLN A 1 -1.71 3.28 -13.57
C GLN A 1 -0.51 3.74 -14.38
N LEU A 2 -0.57 4.88 -15.09
CA LEU A 2 0.56 5.37 -15.90
C LEU A 2 1.90 5.50 -15.15
N LEU A 3 1.89 5.99 -13.91
CA LEU A 3 3.12 6.31 -13.17
C LEU A 3 3.65 5.18 -12.28
N TYR A 4 2.76 4.33 -11.74
CA TYR A 4 3.07 3.40 -10.65
C TYR A 4 2.72 1.94 -10.95
N THR A 5 2.43 1.60 -12.20
CA THR A 5 2.14 0.21 -12.61
C THR A 5 2.91 -0.13 -13.90
N ARG A 6 3.07 -1.42 -14.18
CA ARG A 6 3.70 -1.91 -15.41
C ARG A 6 2.72 -2.07 -16.58
N VAL A 7 1.47 -1.61 -16.43
CA VAL A 7 0.46 -1.68 -17.49
C VAL A 7 0.90 -0.77 -18.66
N PRO A 8 0.90 -1.26 -19.91
CA PRO A 8 1.24 -0.44 -21.06
C PRO A 8 0.38 0.83 -21.12
N ALA A 9 1.01 1.97 -21.42
CA ALA A 9 0.34 3.28 -21.31
C ALA A 9 -0.94 3.38 -22.15
N HIS A 10 -0.96 2.80 -23.36
CA HIS A 10 -2.15 2.78 -24.22
C HIS A 10 -3.31 2.00 -23.57
N ALA A 11 -3.02 0.89 -22.89
CA ALA A 11 -4.02 0.07 -22.20
C ALA A 11 -4.54 0.80 -20.95
N ALA A 12 -3.65 1.38 -20.15
CA ALA A 12 -4.03 2.17 -18.97
C ALA A 12 -4.95 3.36 -19.34
N ILE A 13 -4.64 4.08 -20.42
CA ILE A 13 -5.46 5.19 -20.91
C ILE A 13 -6.80 4.66 -21.45
N GLY A 14 -6.76 3.63 -22.30
CA GLY A 14 -7.96 3.04 -22.90
C GLY A 14 -8.98 2.56 -21.87
N GLU A 15 -8.54 1.78 -20.88
CA GLU A 15 -9.39 1.29 -19.80
C GLU A 15 -9.95 2.43 -18.95
N THR A 16 -9.14 3.43 -18.62
CA THR A 16 -9.58 4.60 -17.83
C THR A 16 -10.62 5.42 -18.59
N VAL A 17 -10.44 5.62 -19.90
CA VAL A 17 -11.41 6.32 -20.76
C VAL A 17 -12.69 5.49 -20.93
N GLY A 18 -12.58 4.17 -21.04
CA GLY A 18 -13.72 3.25 -21.12
C GLY A 18 -14.62 3.28 -19.88
N CYS A 19 -14.06 3.55 -18.70
CA CYS A 19 -14.84 3.73 -17.46
C CYS A 19 -15.83 4.91 -17.52
N ALA A 20 -15.64 5.88 -18.42
CA ALA A 20 -16.55 7.03 -18.54
C ALA A 20 -18.00 6.62 -18.82
N ASP A 21 -18.22 5.55 -19.59
CA ASP A 21 -19.57 5.03 -19.85
C ASP A 21 -20.20 4.42 -18.60
N LYS A 22 -19.42 3.61 -17.87
CA LYS A 22 -19.85 2.98 -16.61
C LYS A 22 -20.22 4.03 -15.55
N LEU A 23 -19.53 5.17 -15.57
CA LEU A 23 -19.80 6.32 -14.71
C LEU A 23 -20.91 7.24 -15.25
N LYS A 24 -21.59 6.87 -16.34
CA LYS A 24 -22.66 7.65 -16.99
C LYS A 24 -22.20 9.05 -17.44
N LYS A 25 -20.93 9.18 -17.85
CA LYS A 25 -20.32 10.44 -18.33
C LYS A 25 -19.62 10.24 -19.69
N PRO A 26 -20.33 9.78 -20.74
CA PRO A 26 -19.72 9.52 -22.05
C PRO A 26 -19.08 10.77 -22.67
N TRP A 27 -19.60 11.96 -22.36
CA TRP A 27 -19.06 13.25 -22.80
C TRP A 27 -17.62 13.49 -22.32
N ALA A 28 -17.20 12.88 -21.21
CA ALA A 28 -15.88 13.10 -20.62
C ALA A 28 -14.77 12.30 -21.31
N LYS A 29 -15.09 11.37 -22.23
CA LYS A 29 -14.10 10.50 -22.89
C LYS A 29 -12.99 11.27 -23.58
N GLY A 30 -13.36 12.26 -24.39
CA GLY A 30 -12.40 13.09 -25.11
C GLY A 30 -11.48 13.87 -24.16
N LEU A 31 -12.05 14.44 -23.10
CA LEU A 31 -11.32 15.16 -22.07
C LEU A 31 -10.34 14.25 -21.32
N LEU A 32 -10.81 13.09 -20.83
CA LEU A 32 -9.96 12.12 -20.12
C LEU A 32 -8.80 11.65 -21.00
N ASN A 33 -9.08 11.30 -22.26
CA ASN A 33 -8.04 10.89 -23.18
C ASN A 33 -7.01 12.01 -23.41
N ALA A 34 -7.47 13.24 -23.66
CA ALA A 34 -6.57 14.38 -23.89
C ALA A 34 -5.70 14.67 -22.66
N VAL A 35 -6.28 14.74 -21.46
CA VAL A 35 -5.56 15.01 -20.21
C VAL A 35 -4.52 13.92 -19.93
N LEU A 36 -4.90 12.64 -20.04
CA LEU A 36 -3.99 11.53 -19.78
C LEU A 36 -2.86 11.43 -20.83
N ARG A 37 -3.14 11.77 -22.09
CA ARG A 37 -2.12 11.84 -23.16
C ARG A 37 -1.16 13.00 -22.96
N ASN A 38 -1.63 14.15 -22.49
CA ASN A 38 -0.77 15.27 -22.14
C ASN A 38 0.10 14.92 -20.93
N ALA A 39 -0.50 14.38 -19.86
CA ALA A 39 0.24 13.91 -18.69
C ALA A 39 1.29 12.85 -19.04
N GLN A 40 1.00 11.94 -19.98
CA GLN A 40 1.97 10.96 -20.48
C GLN A 40 3.16 11.64 -21.20
N ARG A 41 2.87 12.62 -22.06
CA ARG A 41 3.87 13.31 -22.89
C ARG A 41 4.79 14.19 -22.05
N ASP A 42 4.20 14.90 -21.08
CA ASP A 42 4.89 15.90 -20.27
C ASP A 42 5.32 15.32 -18.90
N SER A 43 5.22 13.99 -18.72
CA SER A 43 5.39 13.32 -17.42
C SER A 43 6.72 13.62 -16.76
N GLU A 44 7.82 13.62 -17.51
CA GLU A 44 9.15 13.84 -16.96
C GLU A 44 9.30 15.24 -16.39
N ALA A 45 8.90 16.26 -17.15
CA ALA A 45 8.93 17.66 -16.71
C ALA A 45 8.01 17.90 -15.52
N LEU A 46 6.79 17.35 -15.54
CA LEU A 46 5.83 17.48 -14.45
C LEU A 46 6.35 16.83 -13.16
N LEU A 47 6.93 15.62 -13.25
CA LEU A 47 7.48 14.94 -12.07
C LEU A 47 8.66 15.70 -11.48
N ALA A 48 9.57 16.21 -12.32
CA ALA A 48 10.69 17.04 -11.87
C ALA A 48 10.22 18.32 -11.16
N GLU A 49 9.18 18.98 -11.67
CA GLU A 49 8.60 20.15 -11.02
C GLU A 49 7.98 19.79 -9.66
N LEU A 50 7.22 18.69 -9.60
CA LEU A 50 6.54 18.23 -8.39
C LEU A 50 7.49 17.82 -7.25
N GLU A 51 8.70 17.35 -7.56
CA GLU A 51 9.72 17.03 -6.53
C GLU A 51 10.12 18.23 -5.67
N HIS A 52 9.94 19.45 -6.18
CA HIS A 52 10.22 20.68 -5.44
C HIS A 52 9.17 21.00 -4.37
N ASP A 53 7.96 20.41 -4.45
CA ASP A 53 6.93 20.58 -3.42
C ASP A 53 7.10 19.53 -2.31
N PRO A 54 7.44 19.94 -1.07
CA PRO A 54 7.56 19.01 0.05
C PRO A 54 6.29 18.19 0.33
N VAL A 55 5.11 18.71 0.00
CA VAL A 55 3.82 18.01 0.12
C VAL A 55 3.75 16.83 -0.83
N VAL A 56 4.18 17.04 -2.07
CA VAL A 56 4.15 15.98 -3.09
C VAL A 56 5.25 14.96 -2.82
N ARG A 57 6.46 15.43 -2.47
CA ARG A 57 7.61 14.57 -2.17
C ARG A 57 7.34 13.56 -1.06
N THR A 58 6.65 14.00 -0.01
CA THR A 58 6.35 13.14 1.15
C THR A 58 4.96 12.53 1.09
N ALA A 59 4.07 12.99 0.20
CA ALA A 59 2.66 12.64 0.21
C ALA A 59 1.93 12.96 1.55
N HIS A 60 2.45 13.90 2.35
CA HIS A 60 1.82 14.36 3.59
C HIS A 60 1.38 15.83 3.47
N PRO A 61 0.17 16.21 3.92
CA PRO A 61 -0.27 17.60 3.89
C PRO A 61 0.60 18.48 4.81
N ARG A 62 0.70 19.78 4.48
CA ARG A 62 1.58 20.74 5.21
C ARG A 62 1.36 20.75 6.72
N TRP A 63 0.11 20.64 7.18
CA TRP A 63 -0.20 20.63 8.61
C TRP A 63 0.43 19.42 9.32
N LEU A 64 0.39 18.24 8.70
CA LEU A 64 0.94 17.02 9.28
C LEU A 64 2.47 17.05 9.28
N GLN A 65 3.09 17.54 8.19
CA GLN A 65 4.54 17.74 8.16
C GLN A 65 5.01 18.69 9.26
N LYS A 66 4.28 19.79 9.48
CA LYS A 66 4.59 20.75 10.56
C LYS A 66 4.52 20.06 11.92
N SER A 67 3.50 19.25 12.18
CA SER A 67 3.38 18.48 13.42
C SER A 67 4.52 17.48 13.58
N LEU A 68 4.81 16.67 12.56
CA LEU A 68 5.89 15.67 12.60
C LEU A 68 7.25 16.32 12.86
N LYS A 69 7.55 17.44 12.20
CA LYS A 69 8.79 18.21 12.44
C LYS A 69 8.87 18.79 13.85
N ALA A 70 7.76 19.18 14.44
CA ALA A 70 7.72 19.75 15.79
C ALA A 70 7.97 18.69 16.88
N PHE A 71 7.43 17.48 16.70
CA PHE A 71 7.54 16.40 17.70
C PHE A 71 8.74 15.48 17.47
N TRP A 72 9.15 15.28 16.21
CA TRP A 72 10.24 14.40 15.80
C TRP A 72 11.15 15.07 14.76
N PRO A 73 11.86 16.16 15.12
CA PRO A 73 12.62 16.97 14.18
C PRO A 73 13.72 16.19 13.43
N GLU A 74 14.27 15.15 14.04
CA GLU A 74 15.31 14.31 13.44
C GLU A 74 14.73 13.12 12.65
N GLN A 75 13.53 12.65 12.98
CA GLN A 75 12.95 11.42 12.43
C GLN A 75 11.78 11.65 11.45
N TRP A 76 11.29 12.89 11.30
CA TRP A 76 10.07 13.15 10.53
C TRP A 76 10.13 12.63 9.08
N GLU A 77 11.28 12.72 8.40
CA GLU A 77 11.43 12.17 7.04
C GLU A 77 11.35 10.64 7.02
N ALA A 78 11.96 9.98 8.01
CA ALA A 78 11.90 8.53 8.15
C ALA A 78 10.46 8.06 8.46
N ILE A 79 9.72 8.82 9.27
CA ILE A 79 8.29 8.56 9.54
C ILE A 79 7.48 8.70 8.26
N CYS A 80 7.69 9.77 7.47
CA CYS A 80 7.01 9.95 6.20
C CYS A 80 7.32 8.81 5.22
N ALA A 81 8.58 8.40 5.12
CA ALA A 81 8.99 7.28 4.29
C ALA A 81 8.34 5.96 4.73
N ALA A 82 8.30 5.68 6.03
CA ALA A 82 7.64 4.49 6.59
C ALA A 82 6.12 4.49 6.33
N ASN A 83 5.46 5.64 6.43
CA ASN A 83 4.03 5.78 6.13
C ASN A 83 3.69 5.49 4.66
N ASN A 84 4.62 5.76 3.75
CA ASN A 84 4.45 5.53 2.30
C ASN A 84 4.90 4.15 1.85
N ALA A 85 5.60 3.40 2.70
CA ALA A 85 5.98 2.03 2.42
C ALA A 85 4.72 1.14 2.35
N HIS A 86 4.81 0.05 1.59
CA HIS A 86 3.74 -0.94 1.57
C HIS A 86 3.52 -1.50 2.99
N PRO A 87 2.30 -1.46 3.54
CA PRO A 87 2.06 -1.93 4.89
C PRO A 87 2.31 -3.44 4.98
N PRO A 88 2.99 -3.93 6.03
CA PRO A 88 3.10 -5.36 6.27
C PRO A 88 1.73 -5.94 6.68
N MET A 89 1.48 -7.20 6.35
CA MET A 89 0.34 -7.93 6.89
C MET A 89 0.72 -8.57 8.22
N ILE A 90 0.15 -8.07 9.31
CA ILE A 90 0.44 -8.52 10.66
C ILE A 90 -0.74 -9.34 11.20
N LEU A 91 -0.41 -10.49 11.77
CA LEU A 91 -1.34 -11.40 12.42
C LEU A 91 -1.09 -11.39 13.92
N ARG A 92 -2.17 -11.51 14.70
CA ARG A 92 -2.11 -11.84 16.12
C ARG A 92 -2.60 -13.26 16.34
N VAL A 93 -1.77 -14.07 17.00
CA VAL A 93 -2.12 -15.42 17.39
C VAL A 93 -3.03 -15.43 18.62
N ASN A 94 -4.08 -16.23 18.57
CA ASN A 94 -4.95 -16.51 19.70
C ASN A 94 -4.32 -17.59 20.59
N ARG A 95 -3.71 -17.16 21.69
CA ARG A 95 -3.02 -18.03 22.65
C ARG A 95 -3.89 -19.13 23.29
N ARG A 96 -5.22 -19.02 23.19
CA ARG A 96 -6.12 -20.10 23.64
C ARG A 96 -6.03 -21.36 22.79
N HIS A 97 -5.55 -21.23 21.55
CA HIS A 97 -5.42 -22.35 20.62
C HIS A 97 -3.96 -22.77 20.40
N LYS A 98 -3.05 -21.81 20.19
CA LYS A 98 -1.64 -22.07 19.85
C LYS A 98 -0.72 -20.98 20.39
N THR A 99 0.55 -21.32 20.64
CA THR A 99 1.59 -20.31 20.85
C THR A 99 2.01 -19.68 19.51
N ARG A 100 2.68 -18.52 19.56
CA ARG A 100 3.23 -17.87 18.36
C ARG A 100 4.15 -18.82 17.58
N ASP A 101 5.05 -19.49 18.28
CA ASP A 101 6.07 -20.34 17.64
C ASP A 101 5.44 -21.61 17.02
N GLN A 102 4.41 -22.18 17.68
CA GLN A 102 3.62 -23.27 17.09
C GLN A 102 2.88 -22.83 15.82
N TYR A 103 2.37 -21.60 15.79
CA TYR A 103 1.69 -21.07 14.62
C TYR A 103 2.67 -20.72 13.49
N LEU A 104 3.86 -20.20 13.81
CA LEU A 104 4.94 -19.97 12.84
C LEU A 104 5.35 -21.27 12.14
N GLN A 105 5.45 -22.37 12.90
CA GLN A 105 5.73 -23.68 12.32
C GLN A 105 4.61 -24.14 11.36
N LEU A 106 3.35 -23.95 11.75
CA LEU A 106 2.20 -24.27 10.91
C LEU A 106 2.18 -23.45 9.61
N LEU A 107 2.56 -22.17 9.67
CA LEU A 107 2.71 -21.33 8.49
C LEU A 107 3.81 -21.86 7.57
N ALA A 108 4.96 -22.23 8.13
CA ALA A 108 6.06 -22.82 7.34
C ALA A 108 5.67 -24.14 6.68
N GLU A 109 4.90 -24.99 7.36
CA GLU A 109 4.32 -26.24 6.81
C GLU A 109 3.30 -25.98 5.69
N SER A 110 2.72 -24.78 5.64
CA SER A 110 1.77 -24.34 4.61
C SER A 110 2.42 -23.45 3.54
N ASP A 111 3.76 -23.46 3.43
CA ASP A 111 4.55 -22.63 2.53
C ASP A 111 4.34 -21.11 2.69
N VAL A 112 3.87 -20.65 3.85
CA VAL A 112 3.70 -19.23 4.17
C VAL A 112 4.90 -18.74 4.96
N GLN A 113 5.73 -17.91 4.32
CA GLN A 113 6.90 -17.29 4.97
C GLN A 113 6.46 -16.18 5.93
N ALA A 114 6.92 -16.27 7.18
CA ALA A 114 6.56 -15.33 8.22
C ALA A 114 7.62 -15.26 9.33
N GLN A 115 7.63 -14.14 10.06
CA GLN A 115 8.58 -13.89 11.14
C GLN A 115 7.86 -13.34 12.39
N PRO A 116 8.39 -13.53 13.60
CA PRO A 116 7.82 -12.94 14.80
C PRO A 116 7.88 -11.41 14.73
N CYS A 117 6.87 -10.73 15.27
CA CYS A 117 6.94 -9.29 15.51
C CYS A 117 8.02 -8.96 16.55
N VAL A 118 8.67 -7.80 16.37
CA VAL A 118 9.71 -7.32 17.30
C VAL A 118 9.14 -7.00 18.68
N TYR A 119 7.97 -6.33 18.73
CA TYR A 119 7.42 -5.80 19.98
C TYR A 119 6.27 -6.63 20.56
N SER A 120 5.62 -7.47 19.75
CA SER A 120 4.46 -8.26 20.18
C SER A 120 4.82 -9.73 20.35
N ARG A 121 4.61 -10.24 21.57
CA ARG A 121 4.79 -11.67 21.89
C ARG A 121 3.85 -12.59 21.11
N ASP A 122 2.72 -12.06 20.64
CA ASP A 122 1.66 -12.78 19.95
C ASP A 122 1.59 -12.40 18.45
N GLY A 123 2.44 -11.47 18.02
CA GLY A 123 2.43 -10.92 16.66
C GLY A 123 3.32 -11.70 15.71
N ILE A 124 2.85 -11.85 14.48
CA ILE A 124 3.55 -12.45 13.35
C ILE A 124 3.43 -11.51 12.16
N VAL A 125 4.55 -11.26 11.48
CA VAL A 125 4.59 -10.49 10.23
C VAL A 125 4.74 -11.47 9.08
N LEU A 126 3.82 -11.45 8.13
CA LEU A 126 3.95 -12.22 6.90
C LEU A 126 4.96 -11.56 5.97
N ALA A 127 5.76 -12.36 5.27
CA ALA A 127 6.67 -11.86 4.24
C ALA A 127 5.89 -11.28 3.05
N GLU A 128 4.80 -11.94 2.67
CA GLU A 128 3.86 -11.49 1.65
C GLU A 128 2.43 -11.52 2.19
N ALA A 129 1.66 -10.47 1.90
CA ALA A 129 0.25 -10.43 2.25
C ALA A 129 -0.54 -11.44 1.41
N CYS A 130 -1.45 -12.18 2.04
CA CYS A 130 -2.27 -13.17 1.38
C CYS A 130 -3.75 -13.05 1.79
N ASP A 131 -4.62 -13.76 1.09
CA ASP A 131 -6.03 -13.86 1.48
C ASP A 131 -6.13 -14.56 2.84
N VAL A 132 -6.89 -13.98 3.77
CA VAL A 132 -7.09 -14.54 5.11
C VAL A 132 -7.66 -15.96 5.10
N ARG A 133 -8.38 -16.34 4.04
CA ARG A 133 -8.94 -17.69 3.87
C ARG A 133 -7.87 -18.74 3.61
N ASN A 134 -6.68 -18.32 3.17
CA ASN A 134 -5.53 -19.20 2.96
C ASN A 134 -4.73 -19.40 4.26
N LEU A 135 -5.03 -18.65 5.32
CA LEU A 135 -4.33 -18.77 6.60
C LEU A 135 -4.92 -19.92 7.43
N PRO A 136 -4.10 -20.88 7.87
CA PRO A 136 -4.57 -22.02 8.65
C PRO A 136 -5.30 -21.60 9.94
N GLY A 137 -6.53 -22.05 10.13
CA GLY A 137 -7.25 -21.76 11.38
C GLY A 137 -7.87 -20.35 11.47
N PHE A 138 -7.89 -19.58 10.37
CA PHE A 138 -8.48 -18.23 10.39
C PHE A 138 -9.97 -18.26 10.75
N ALA A 139 -10.76 -19.13 10.12
CA ALA A 139 -12.19 -19.24 10.36
C ALA A 139 -12.52 -19.78 11.77
N GLU A 140 -11.59 -20.56 12.32
CA GLU A 140 -11.63 -21.16 13.65
C GLU A 140 -11.15 -20.20 14.76
N GLY A 141 -10.74 -18.98 14.40
CA GLY A 141 -10.30 -17.96 15.35
C GLY A 141 -8.93 -18.23 15.97
N TRP A 142 -8.08 -19.03 15.31
CA TRP A 142 -6.71 -19.28 15.77
C TRP A 142 -5.85 -18.03 15.65
N ILE A 143 -6.16 -17.16 14.68
CA ILE A 143 -5.48 -15.89 14.47
C ILE A 143 -6.47 -14.80 14.05
N SER A 144 -6.00 -13.56 14.04
CA SER A 144 -6.73 -12.38 13.51
C SER A 144 -5.74 -11.40 12.87
N VAL A 145 -6.15 -10.65 11.84
CA VAL A 145 -5.35 -9.53 11.29
C VAL A 145 -5.48 -8.32 12.22
N GLN A 146 -4.36 -7.82 12.78
CA GLN A 146 -4.32 -6.73 13.75
C GLN A 146 -3.04 -5.91 13.67
#